data_AF-A0A9E4K976-F1
#
_entry.id   AF-A0A9E4K976-F1
#
_cell.length_a   1.000
_cell.length_b   1.000
_cell.length_c   1.000
_cell.angle_alpha   90.00
_cell.angle_beta   90.00
_cell.angle_gamma   90.00
#
_symmetry.space_group_name_H-M   'P 1'
#
loop_
_entity.id
_entity.type
_entity.pdbx_description
1 polymer ?
#
loop_
_entity_poly.entity_id
_entity_poly.type
_entity_poly.pdbx_seq_one_letter_code
_entity_poly.pdbx_strand_id
1 'polypeptide(L)'
;MSGVDRESDRVKKTGEVYTPTELVIEILQQMDINTFAPGKTVLDPACGDGQFLVPAKWIKVLHFGMTEEEALQDIYGVDIMADNVEVCKRRLGGGNIVTGNTLDPIVRIDGQTEEEHRLMKEWFGLPTLESFFG
;
A
#
# COMPACT_ATOMS: atom_id res chain seq x y z
N MET A 1 9.14 -14.16 -26.85
CA MET A 1 9.99 -14.26 -25.65
C MET A 1 9.10 -14.70 -24.50
N SER A 2 9.45 -15.83 -23.88
CA SER A 2 8.67 -16.52 -22.85
C SER A 2 8.55 -15.69 -21.57
N GLY A 3 7.36 -15.66 -20.97
CA GLY A 3 7.01 -14.83 -19.79
C GLY A 3 7.87 -15.02 -18.53
N VAL A 4 8.75 -16.03 -18.49
CA VAL A 4 9.70 -16.29 -17.39
C VAL A 4 10.80 -15.22 -17.31
N ASP A 5 11.07 -14.49 -18.40
CA ASP A 5 12.20 -13.56 -18.48
C ASP A 5 11.93 -12.22 -17.77
N ARG A 6 10.67 -11.77 -17.72
CA ARG A 6 10.32 -10.44 -17.17
C ARG A 6 10.45 -10.35 -15.65
N GLU A 7 10.02 -11.37 -14.93
CA GLU A 7 10.04 -11.38 -13.47
C GLU A 7 11.49 -11.52 -12.95
N SER A 8 12.27 -12.42 -13.55
CA SER A 8 13.67 -12.62 -13.18
C SER A 8 14.56 -11.41 -13.51
N ASP A 9 14.32 -10.70 -14.61
CA ASP A 9 15.04 -9.47 -14.94
C ASP A 9 14.65 -8.30 -14.03
N ARG A 10 13.38 -8.18 -13.64
CA ARG A 10 12.95 -7.19 -12.63
C ARG A 10 13.59 -7.48 -11.28
N VAL A 11 13.55 -8.72 -10.80
CA VAL A 11 14.21 -9.11 -9.53
C VAL A 11 15.68 -8.68 -9.55
N LYS A 12 16.41 -8.95 -10.64
CA LYS A 12 17.83 -8.57 -10.75
C LYS A 12 18.06 -7.06 -10.81
N LYS A 13 17.18 -6.32 -11.49
CA LYS A 13 17.35 -4.88 -11.74
C LYS A 13 16.85 -4.02 -10.58
N THR A 14 15.77 -4.43 -9.93
CA THR A 14 15.05 -3.62 -8.93
C THR A 14 15.00 -4.27 -7.56
N GLY A 15 15.34 -5.56 -7.43
CA GLY A 15 15.18 -6.31 -6.17
C GLY A 15 13.73 -6.65 -5.84
N GLU A 16 12.80 -6.44 -6.77
CA GLU A 16 11.38 -6.73 -6.57
C GLU A 16 11.14 -8.22 -6.43
N VAL A 17 10.55 -8.64 -5.31
CA VAL A 17 10.12 -10.02 -5.06
C VAL A 17 8.72 -9.96 -4.47
N TYR A 18 7.76 -10.60 -5.12
CA TYR A 18 6.40 -10.67 -4.61
C TYR A 18 6.31 -11.67 -3.46
N THR A 19 5.69 -11.26 -2.35
CA THR A 19 5.40 -12.16 -1.24
C THR A 19 4.39 -13.22 -1.73
N PRO A 20 4.68 -14.53 -1.62
CA PRO A 20 3.75 -15.57 -2.02
C PRO A 20 2.42 -15.45 -1.27
N THR A 21 1.30 -15.66 -1.99
CA THR A 21 -0.05 -15.52 -1.44
C THR A 21 -0.28 -16.38 -0.20
N GLU A 22 0.24 -17.61 -0.21
CA GLU A 22 0.11 -18.54 0.90
C GLU A 22 0.77 -17.99 2.17
N LEU A 23 1.98 -17.42 2.03
CA LEU A 23 2.70 -16.80 3.14
C LEU A 23 1.96 -15.57 3.68
N VAL A 24 1.37 -14.75 2.80
CA VAL A 24 0.55 -13.62 3.24
C VAL A 24 -0.64 -14.10 4.08
N ILE A 25 -1.36 -15.11 3.61
CA ILE A 25 -2.51 -15.67 4.34
C ILE A 25 -2.08 -16.23 5.69
N GLU A 26 -0.96 -16.97 5.75
CA GLU A 26 -0.39 -17.49 7.00
C GLU A 26 -0.08 -16.36 8.00
N ILE A 27 0.52 -15.26 7.55
CA ILE A 27 0.82 -14.10 8.40
C ILE A 27 -0.48 -13.46 8.92
N LEU A 28 -1.46 -13.21 8.04
CA LEU A 28 -2.73 -12.58 8.43
C LEU A 28 -3.52 -13.44 9.42
N GLN A 29 -3.44 -14.77 9.32
CA GLN A 29 -4.06 -15.70 10.27
C GLN A 29 -3.47 -15.62 11.68
N GLN A 30 -2.24 -15.14 11.83
CA GLN A 30 -1.58 -14.97 13.13
C GLN A 30 -1.91 -13.61 13.79
N MET A 31 -2.52 -12.69 13.05
CA MET A 31 -2.91 -11.38 13.56
C MET A 31 -4.23 -11.44 14.34
N ASP A 32 -4.41 -10.53 15.29
CA ASP A 32 -5.73 -10.33 15.90
C ASP A 32 -6.71 -9.83 14.83
N ILE A 33 -7.79 -10.58 14.61
CA ILE A 33 -8.79 -10.24 13.59
C ILE A 33 -9.39 -8.84 13.81
N ASN A 34 -9.43 -8.36 15.06
CA ASN A 34 -9.94 -7.03 15.40
C ASN A 34 -9.04 -5.89 14.89
N THR A 35 -7.80 -6.18 14.47
CA THR A 35 -6.95 -5.23 13.75
C THR A 35 -7.59 -4.80 12.42
N PHE A 36 -8.49 -5.60 11.85
CA PHE A 36 -9.19 -5.29 10.61
C PHE A 36 -10.60 -4.71 10.83
N ALA A 37 -11.03 -4.45 12.07
CA ALA A 37 -12.36 -3.90 12.34
C ALA A 37 -12.60 -2.53 11.64
N PRO A 38 -13.87 -2.09 11.47
CA PRO A 38 -14.17 -0.80 10.87
C PRO A 38 -13.46 0.37 11.57
N GLY A 39 -12.88 1.29 10.79
CA GLY A 39 -12.11 2.43 11.29
C GLY A 39 -10.71 2.08 11.80
N LYS A 40 -10.27 0.82 11.63
CA LYS A 40 -8.88 0.41 11.87
C LYS A 40 -8.10 0.48 10.57
N THR A 41 -7.13 1.39 10.52
CA THR A 41 -6.23 1.57 9.39
C THR A 41 -5.33 0.35 9.19
N VAL A 42 -5.20 -0.08 7.93
CA VAL A 42 -4.19 -1.05 7.50
C VAL A 42 -3.22 -0.31 6.59
N LEU A 43 -1.94 -0.34 6.94
CA LEU A 43 -0.87 0.30 6.18
C LEU A 43 0.16 -0.74 5.75
N ASP A 44 0.51 -0.74 4.47
CA ASP A 44 1.70 -1.40 3.96
C ASP A 44 2.66 -0.35 3.36
N PRO A 45 3.80 -0.05 4.01
CA PRO A 45 4.72 1.02 3.60
C PRO A 45 5.61 0.66 2.39
N ALA A 46 5.51 -0.57 1.89
CA ALA A 46 6.20 -1.06 0.70
C ALA A 46 5.28 -2.04 -0.04
N CYS A 47 4.09 -1.54 -0.41
CA CYS A 47 2.95 -2.38 -0.74
C CYS A 47 3.10 -3.20 -2.02
N GLY A 48 4.06 -2.88 -2.88
CA GLY A 48 4.21 -3.49 -4.18
C GLY A 48 2.89 -3.47 -4.95
N ASP A 49 2.50 -4.64 -5.45
CA ASP A 49 1.23 -4.84 -6.15
C ASP A 49 0.04 -5.12 -5.21
N GLY A 50 0.21 -5.00 -3.89
CA GLY A 50 -0.86 -5.08 -2.90
C GLY A 50 -1.11 -6.48 -2.31
N GLN A 51 -0.10 -7.36 -2.26
CA GLN A 51 -0.29 -8.73 -1.75
C GLN A 51 -0.91 -8.78 -0.34
N PHE A 52 -0.51 -7.89 0.59
CA PHE A 52 -1.12 -7.81 1.93
C PHE A 52 -2.44 -7.03 1.96
N LEU A 53 -2.51 -5.93 1.20
CA LEU A 53 -3.64 -5.00 1.26
C LEU A 53 -4.92 -5.60 0.66
N VAL A 54 -4.81 -6.42 -0.39
CA VAL A 54 -5.98 -7.03 -1.05
C VAL A 54 -6.70 -8.01 -0.10
N PRO A 55 -6.03 -9.00 0.53
CA PRO A 55 -6.66 -9.83 1.54
C PRO A 55 -7.15 -9.03 2.75
N ALA A 56 -6.44 -8.00 3.20
CA ALA A 56 -6.88 -7.15 4.32
C ALA A 56 -8.22 -6.46 4.02
N LYS A 57 -8.40 -5.91 2.81
CA LYS A 57 -9.69 -5.39 2.32
C LYS A 57 -10.77 -6.47 2.38
N TRP A 58 -10.48 -7.69 1.92
CA TRP A 58 -11.48 -8.76 1.92
C TRP A 58 -11.80 -9.29 3.32
N ILE A 59 -10.88 -9.25 4.29
CA ILE A 59 -11.19 -9.52 5.70
C ILE A 59 -12.20 -8.47 6.20
N LYS A 60 -11.95 -7.18 5.94
CA LYS A 60 -12.89 -6.08 6.28
C LYS A 60 -14.28 -6.32 5.69
N VAL A 61 -14.37 -6.67 4.41
CA VAL A 61 -15.65 -6.90 3.72
C VAL A 61 -16.34 -8.17 4.21
N LEU A 62 -15.65 -9.32 4.18
CA LEU A 62 -16.26 -10.63 4.39
C LEU A 62 -16.48 -10.95 5.87
N HIS A 63 -15.60 -10.49 6.76
CA HIS A 63 -15.72 -10.76 8.19
C HIS A 63 -16.48 -9.67 8.94
N PHE A 64 -16.18 -8.39 8.66
CA PHE A 64 -16.80 -7.26 9.35
C PHE A 64 -18.03 -6.67 8.64
N GLY A 65 -18.36 -7.17 7.45
CA GLY A 65 -19.56 -6.77 6.71
C GLY A 65 -19.50 -5.35 6.14
N MET A 66 -18.30 -4.78 6.00
CA MET A 66 -18.09 -3.46 5.39
C MET A 66 -18.40 -3.51 3.89
N THR A 67 -18.82 -2.38 3.31
CA THR A 67 -18.80 -2.25 1.85
C THR A 67 -17.35 -2.18 1.34
N GLU A 68 -17.16 -2.40 0.03
CA GLU A 68 -15.83 -2.23 -0.55
C GLU A 68 -15.33 -0.79 -0.41
N GLU A 69 -16.22 0.19 -0.56
CA GLU A 69 -15.92 1.61 -0.43
C GLU A 69 -15.50 1.96 1.01
N GLU A 70 -16.22 1.46 2.01
CA GLU A 70 -15.87 1.63 3.43
C GLU A 70 -14.53 0.98 3.75
N ALA A 71 -14.30 -0.25 3.26
CA ALA A 71 -13.04 -0.94 3.48
C ALA A 71 -11.86 -0.17 2.88
N LEU A 72 -12.01 0.39 1.67
CA LEU A 72 -10.97 1.16 0.99
C LEU A 72 -10.58 2.45 1.71
N GLN A 73 -11.46 3.05 2.52
CA GLN A 73 -11.13 4.23 3.33
C GLN A 73 -10.06 3.92 4.39
N ASP A 74 -10.02 2.67 4.89
CA ASP A 74 -9.08 2.22 5.91
C ASP A 74 -7.77 1.65 5.32
N ILE A 75 -7.65 1.51 4.00
CA ILE A 75 -6.49 0.89 3.34
C ILE A 75 -5.52 1.96 2.83
N TYR A 76 -4.28 1.87 3.30
CA TYR A 76 -3.17 2.75 2.91
C TYR A 76 -1.99 1.92 2.41
N GLY A 77 -1.36 2.40 1.35
CA GLY A 77 -0.21 1.75 0.75
C GLY A 77 0.76 2.75 0.17
N VAL A 78 2.05 2.46 0.30
CA VAL A 78 3.10 3.24 -0.36
C VAL A 78 4.04 2.29 -1.07
N ASP A 79 4.47 2.64 -2.28
CA ASP A 79 5.58 1.97 -2.93
C ASP A 79 6.45 3.01 -3.65
N ILE A 80 7.73 2.72 -3.83
CA ILE A 80 8.65 3.59 -4.57
C ILE A 80 8.45 3.47 -6.09
N MET A 81 7.84 2.37 -6.56
CA MET A 81 7.62 2.07 -7.97
C MET A 81 6.19 2.40 -8.39
N ALA A 82 6.03 3.44 -9.22
CA ALA A 82 4.71 3.92 -9.65
C ALA A 82 3.86 2.86 -10.39
N ASP A 83 4.49 1.95 -11.14
CA ASP A 83 3.80 0.86 -11.82
C ASP A 83 3.20 -0.16 -10.84
N ASN A 84 3.90 -0.43 -9.74
CA ASN A 84 3.38 -1.28 -8.66
C ASN A 84 2.18 -0.61 -7.97
N VAL A 85 2.27 0.69 -7.69
CA VAL A 85 1.15 1.50 -7.16
C VAL A 85 -0.07 1.43 -8.08
N GLU A 86 0.11 1.53 -9.39
CA GLU A 86 -0.99 1.43 -10.35
C GLU A 86 -1.64 0.03 -10.33
N VAL A 87 -0.84 -1.04 -10.29
CA VAL A 87 -1.35 -2.42 -10.18
C VAL A 87 -2.09 -2.62 -8.85
N CYS A 88 -1.54 -2.14 -7.74
CA CYS A 88 -2.15 -2.21 -6.42
C CYS A 88 -3.52 -1.53 -6.40
N LYS A 89 -3.62 -0.28 -6.88
CA LYS A 89 -4.89 0.46 -7.04
C LYS A 89 -5.91 -0.32 -7.86
N ARG A 90 -5.47 -0.91 -8.98
CA ARG A 90 -6.34 -1.70 -9.88
C ARG A 90 -6.87 -2.96 -9.19
N ARG A 91 -6.03 -3.68 -8.44
CA ARG A 91 -6.42 -4.89 -7.70
C ARG A 91 -7.36 -4.57 -6.55
N LEU A 92 -7.15 -3.44 -5.88
CA LEU A 92 -8.00 -2.96 -4.79
C LEU A 92 -9.32 -2.36 -5.29
N GLY A 93 -9.36 -1.81 -6.51
CA GLY A 93 -10.48 -1.00 -7.01
C GLY A 93 -10.47 0.44 -6.48
N GLY A 94 -9.31 0.94 -6.02
CA GLY A 94 -9.16 2.27 -5.41
C GLY A 94 -8.18 2.27 -4.24
N GLY A 95 -8.47 3.08 -3.21
CA GLY A 95 -7.73 3.15 -1.96
C GLY A 95 -6.68 4.26 -1.88
N ASN A 96 -6.14 4.47 -0.68
CA ASN A 96 -5.15 5.50 -0.38
C ASN A 96 -3.73 4.99 -0.69
N ILE A 97 -3.47 4.69 -1.97
CA ILE A 97 -2.18 4.15 -2.42
C ILE A 97 -1.39 5.24 -3.14
N VAL A 98 -0.13 5.46 -2.78
CA VAL A 98 0.68 6.53 -3.36
C VAL A 98 2.09 6.07 -3.68
N THR A 99 2.67 6.66 -4.72
CA THR A 99 4.10 6.54 -4.98
C THR A 99 4.87 7.41 -3.97
N GLY A 100 5.88 6.88 -3.28
CA GLY A 100 6.65 7.68 -2.32
C GLY A 100 7.73 6.93 -1.56
N ASN A 101 8.62 7.69 -0.90
CA ASN A 101 9.64 7.15 0.00
C ASN A 101 9.12 7.19 1.45
N THR A 102 8.78 6.03 2.02
CA THR A 102 8.32 5.95 3.41
C THR A 102 9.41 6.20 4.45
N LEU A 103 10.69 6.10 4.07
CA LEU A 103 11.81 6.42 4.95
C LEU A 103 12.14 7.91 5.00
N ASP A 104 11.78 8.66 3.96
CA ASP A 104 11.88 10.13 3.93
C ASP A 104 10.70 10.73 3.12
N PRO A 105 9.55 10.94 3.78
CA PRO A 105 8.31 11.40 3.14
C PRO A 105 8.39 12.81 2.53
N ILE A 106 9.38 13.61 2.93
CA ILE A 106 9.57 14.99 2.48
C ILE A 106 10.40 15.01 1.19
N VAL A 107 11.17 13.96 0.91
CA VAL A 107 11.90 13.82 -0.34
C VAL A 107 10.96 13.37 -1.45
N ARG A 108 10.94 14.14 -2.53
CA ARG A 108 10.27 13.75 -3.77
C ARG A 108 11.13 12.76 -4.54
N ILE A 109 10.50 11.68 -5.01
CA ILE A 109 11.16 10.67 -5.85
C ILE A 109 10.75 10.78 -7.32
N ASP A 110 11.57 10.22 -8.20
CA ASP A 110 11.30 10.18 -9.64
C ASP A 110 9.97 9.47 -9.93
N GLY A 111 9.12 10.09 -10.75
CA GLY A 111 7.80 9.56 -11.09
C GLY A 111 6.69 9.87 -10.08
N GLN A 112 7.00 10.45 -8.92
CA GLN A 112 5.99 10.87 -7.94
C GLN A 112 5.25 12.14 -8.40
N THR A 113 3.92 12.06 -8.45
CA THR A 113 3.05 13.20 -8.78
C THR A 113 3.04 14.25 -7.65
N GLU A 114 2.65 15.49 -7.96
CA GLU A 114 2.51 16.54 -6.94
C GLU A 114 1.52 16.13 -5.84
N GLU A 115 0.42 15.49 -6.23
CA GLU A 115 -0.62 15.06 -5.30
C GLU A 115 -0.13 13.94 -4.39
N GLU A 116 0.55 12.93 -4.93
CA GLU A 116 1.17 11.88 -4.10
C GLU A 116 2.21 12.45 -3.14
N HIS A 117 3.02 13.41 -3.61
CA HIS A 117 4.00 14.07 -2.75
C HIS A 117 3.34 14.90 -1.64
N ARG A 118 2.23 15.59 -1.95
CA ARG A 118 1.42 16.30 -0.97
C ARG A 118 0.84 15.34 0.08
N LEU A 119 0.24 14.23 -0.37
CA LEU A 119 -0.33 13.20 0.50
C LEU A 119 0.73 12.53 1.37
N MET A 120 1.93 12.23 0.84
CA MET A 120 3.03 11.69 1.64
C MET A 120 3.42 12.60 2.80
N LYS A 121 3.47 13.92 2.56
CA LYS A 121 3.73 14.91 3.62
C LYS A 121 2.56 15.02 4.60
N GLU A 122 1.33 14.92 4.12
CA GLU A 122 0.14 14.97 4.97
C GLU A 122 0.04 13.74 5.89
N TRP A 123 0.29 12.54 5.36
CA TRP A 123 0.14 11.29 6.10
C TRP A 123 1.34 10.96 6.99
N PHE A 124 2.55 11.30 6.56
CA PHE A 124 3.80 10.86 7.21
C PHE A 124 4.76 12.01 7.55
N GLY A 125 4.43 13.26 7.20
CA GLY A 125 5.26 14.40 7.53
C GLY A 125 5.36 14.61 9.05
N LEU A 126 6.54 15.01 9.52
CA LEU A 126 6.67 15.43 10.91
C LEU A 126 5.87 16.71 11.13
N PRO A 127 5.12 16.83 12.25
CA PRO A 127 4.48 18.08 12.60
C PRO A 127 5.56 19.17 12.71
N THR A 128 5.41 20.23 11.92
CA THR A 128 6.26 21.42 12.02
C THR A 128 5.55 22.46 12.90
N LEU A 129 6.30 23.45 13.38
CA LEU A 129 5.68 24.62 14.02
C LEU A 129 4.66 25.28 13.08
N GLU A 130 4.92 25.27 11.78
CA GLU A 130 4.01 25.80 10.76
C GLU A 130 2.72 24.98 10.66
N SER A 131 2.76 23.65 10.82
CA SER A 131 1.55 22.82 10.88
C SER A 131 0.70 23.04 12.13
N PHE A 132 1.22 23.77 13.14
CA PHE A 132 0.46 24.17 14.33
C PHE A 132 -0.37 25.44 14.13
N PHE A 133 -0.02 26.23 13.12
CA PHE A 133 -0.71 27.48 12.76
C PHE A 133 -1.61 27.33 11.52
N GLY A 134 -1.79 26.10 11.05
CA GLY A 134 -2.74 25.71 9.99
C GLY A 134 -4.08 25.31 10.56
#